data_AF-A0A3D3ZH83-F1
#
_entry.id   AF-A0A3D3ZH83-F1
#
_cell.length_a   1.000
_cell.length_b   1.000
_cell.length_c   1.000
_cell.angle_alpha   90.00
_cell.angle_beta   90.00
_cell.angle_gamma   90.00
#
_symmetry.space_group_name_H-M   'P 1'
#
loop_
_entity.id
_entity.type
_entity.pdbx_description
1 polymer ?
#
loop_
_entity_poly.entity_id
_entity_poly.type
_entity_poly.pdbx_seq_one_letter_code
_entity_poly.pdbx_strand_id
1 'polypeptide(L)'
;MTQVEQLAAFVEHMTYEDLSEEARHQLKIRILDALGCALGAIEGPPIKMLQAQIEDFGGKPLTTLIGGGKTAPDRAAFYNSALIRYLDYNDSYIAKKETC
;
A
#
# COMPACT_ATOMS: atom_id res chain seq x y z
N MET A 1 -18.35 -22.20 12.42
CA MET A 1 -17.32 -21.51 11.64
C MET A 1 -16.09 -21.29 12.49
N THR A 2 -14.93 -21.56 11.94
CA THR A 2 -13.64 -21.14 12.48
C THR A 2 -13.49 -19.61 12.37
N GLN A 3 -12.53 -19.02 13.09
CA GLN A 3 -12.24 -17.58 12.98
C GLN A 3 -11.83 -17.18 11.55
N VAL A 4 -11.11 -18.06 10.83
CA VAL A 4 -10.70 -17.83 9.45
C VAL A 4 -11.92 -17.81 8.52
N GLU A 5 -12.87 -18.71 8.71
CA GLU A 5 -14.13 -18.71 7.95
C GLU A 5 -14.95 -17.45 8.25
N GLN A 6 -14.99 -16.98 9.51
CA GLN A 6 -15.65 -15.72 9.89
C GLN A 6 -15.03 -14.51 9.20
N LEU A 7 -13.71 -14.43 9.16
CA LEU A 7 -13.01 -13.33 8.47
C LEU A 7 -13.26 -13.37 6.96
N ALA A 8 -13.23 -14.56 6.34
CA ALA A 8 -13.49 -14.71 4.92
C ALA A 8 -14.92 -14.26 4.55
N ALA A 9 -15.93 -14.71 5.32
CA ALA A 9 -17.32 -14.30 5.11
C ALA A 9 -17.51 -12.78 5.32
N PHE A 10 -16.84 -12.20 6.31
CA PHE A 10 -16.86 -10.75 6.51
C PHE A 10 -16.30 -10.00 5.29
N VAL A 11 -15.12 -10.37 4.79
CA VAL A 11 -14.50 -9.68 3.64
C VAL A 11 -15.32 -9.85 2.36
N GLU A 12 -15.95 -11.00 2.15
CA GLU A 12 -16.75 -11.28 0.95
C GLU A 12 -18.08 -10.51 0.92
N HIS A 13 -18.68 -10.23 2.07
CA HIS A 13 -19.96 -9.53 2.16
C HIS A 13 -19.85 -8.00 2.27
N MET A 14 -18.69 -7.47 2.67
CA MET A 14 -18.52 -6.03 2.88
C MET A 14 -18.48 -5.26 1.55
N THR A 15 -19.27 -4.19 1.49
CA THR A 15 -19.30 -3.23 0.38
C THR A 15 -18.74 -1.87 0.82
N TYR A 16 -18.52 -0.98 -0.14
CA TYR A 16 -18.07 0.38 0.16
C TYR A 16 -19.14 1.16 0.93
N GLU A 17 -20.42 0.86 0.69
CA GLU A 17 -21.58 1.48 1.32
C GLU A 17 -21.72 1.10 2.80
N ASP A 18 -21.17 -0.04 3.21
CA ASP A 18 -21.13 -0.47 4.61
C ASP A 18 -20.15 0.35 5.45
N LEU A 19 -19.25 1.12 4.82
CA LEU A 19 -18.33 2.02 5.51
C LEU A 19 -19.07 3.27 5.99
N SER A 20 -18.88 3.62 7.26
CA SER A 20 -19.35 4.90 7.81
C SER A 20 -18.76 6.08 7.03
N GLU A 21 -19.46 7.22 7.04
CA GLU A 21 -18.96 8.44 6.38
C GLU A 21 -17.57 8.84 6.92
N GLU A 22 -17.35 8.69 8.23
CA GLU A 22 -16.05 8.94 8.86
C GLU A 22 -14.97 7.98 8.33
N ALA A 23 -15.27 6.68 8.22
CA ALA A 23 -14.33 5.70 7.68
C ALA A 23 -13.97 6.01 6.21
N ARG A 24 -14.96 6.40 5.39
CA ARG A 24 -14.73 6.83 4.00
C ARG A 24 -13.90 8.10 3.91
N HIS A 25 -14.09 9.04 4.84
CA HIS A 25 -13.28 10.25 4.91
C HIS A 25 -11.81 9.91 5.27
N GLN A 26 -11.59 9.14 6.34
CA GLN A 26 -10.25 8.72 6.75
C GLN A 26 -9.56 7.89 5.68
N LEU A 27 -10.25 6.98 4.99
CA LEU A 27 -9.70 6.19 3.89
C LEU A 27 -9.03 7.08 2.83
N LYS A 28 -9.71 8.15 2.41
CA LYS A 28 -9.18 9.09 1.40
C LYS A 28 -7.95 9.83 1.92
N ILE A 29 -7.95 10.23 3.20
CA ILE A 29 -6.79 10.86 3.84
C ILE A 29 -5.59 9.90 3.84
N ARG A 30 -5.78 8.63 4.21
CA ARG A 30 -4.68 7.65 4.24
C ARG A 30 -4.13 7.33 2.86
N ILE A 31 -4.98 7.29 1.82
CA ILE A 31 -4.52 7.16 0.43
C ILE A 31 -3.66 8.37 0.04
N LEU A 32 -4.09 9.59 0.38
CA LEU A 32 -3.33 10.80 0.07
C LEU A 32 -1.99 10.84 0.81
N ASP A 33 -1.97 10.48 2.08
CA ASP A 33 -0.78 10.38 2.92
C ASP A 33 0.24 9.37 2.36
N ALA A 34 -0.23 8.17 2.00
CA ALA A 34 0.60 7.15 1.39
C ALA A 34 1.22 7.61 0.06
N LEU A 35 0.46 8.31 -0.78
CA LEU A 35 0.99 8.92 -2.00
C LEU A 35 2.06 9.97 -1.70
N GLY A 36 1.84 10.80 -0.68
CA GLY A 36 2.84 11.79 -0.22
C GLY A 36 4.15 11.13 0.22
N CYS A 37 4.06 10.08 1.04
CA CYS A 37 5.21 9.29 1.47
C CYS A 37 5.94 8.68 0.26
N ALA A 38 5.19 8.09 -0.66
CA ALA A 38 5.76 7.46 -1.85
C ALA A 38 6.51 8.47 -2.73
N LEU A 39 5.94 9.65 -2.97
CA LEU A 39 6.59 10.70 -3.76
C LEU A 39 7.87 11.20 -3.09
N GLY A 40 7.89 11.35 -1.77
CA GLY A 40 9.08 11.74 -1.02
C GLY A 40 10.21 10.70 -1.09
N ALA A 41 9.86 9.43 -1.29
CA ALA A 41 10.79 8.30 -1.28
C ALA A 41 11.44 7.98 -2.64
N ILE A 42 10.98 8.59 -3.76
CA ILE A 42 11.39 8.21 -5.13
C ILE A 42 12.91 8.13 -5.31
N GLU A 43 13.65 9.08 -4.74
CA GLU A 43 15.11 9.15 -4.88
C GLU A 43 15.88 8.30 -3.85
N GLY A 44 15.17 7.53 -3.02
CA GLY A 44 15.73 6.69 -1.97
C GLY A 44 16.68 5.63 -2.50
N PRO A 45 17.88 5.44 -1.91
CA PRO A 45 18.82 4.42 -2.36
C PRO A 45 18.23 3.00 -2.44
N PRO A 46 17.46 2.50 -1.44
CA PRO A 46 16.84 1.17 -1.53
C PRO A 46 15.81 1.07 -2.66
N ILE A 47 15.12 2.16 -2.98
CA ILE A 47 14.14 2.22 -4.08
C ILE A 47 14.83 2.05 -5.42
N LYS A 48 15.97 2.73 -5.63
CA LYS A 48 16.78 2.57 -6.84
C LYS A 48 17.31 1.14 -7.01
N MET A 49 17.76 0.52 -5.91
CA MET A 49 18.18 -0.89 -5.92
C MET A 49 17.02 -1.81 -6.28
N LEU A 50 15.84 -1.55 -5.74
CA LEU A 50 14.64 -2.32 -6.04
C LEU A 50 14.20 -2.17 -7.50
N GLN A 51 14.27 -0.96 -8.05
CA GLN A 51 14.00 -0.71 -9.47
C GLN A 51 14.94 -1.54 -10.36
N ALA A 52 16.25 -1.54 -10.06
CA ALA A 52 17.22 -2.35 -10.80
C ALA A 52 16.90 -3.85 -10.74
N GLN A 53 16.49 -4.37 -9.57
CA GLN A 53 16.06 -5.77 -9.43
C GLN A 53 14.80 -6.07 -10.25
N ILE A 54 13.82 -5.18 -10.25
CA ILE A 54 12.58 -5.38 -11.02
C ILE A 54 12.86 -5.39 -12.52
N GLU A 55 13.75 -4.52 -12.99
CA GLU A 55 14.19 -4.49 -14.38
C GLU A 55 14.92 -5.79 -14.76
N ASP A 56 15.83 -6.28 -13.92
CA ASP A 56 16.53 -7.56 -14.11
C ASP A 56 15.57 -8.76 -14.18
N PHE A 57 14.56 -8.78 -13.31
CA PHE A 57 13.55 -9.85 -13.29
C PHE A 57 12.51 -9.72 -14.41
N GLY A 58 12.48 -8.58 -15.12
CA GLY A 58 11.57 -8.27 -16.21
C GLY A 58 10.10 -8.24 -15.80
N GLY A 59 9.22 -8.79 -16.67
CA GLY A 59 7.77 -8.89 -16.44
C GLY A 59 6.94 -8.11 -17.46
N LYS A 60 5.68 -8.51 -17.66
CA LYS A 60 4.79 -7.81 -18.58
C LYS A 60 4.40 -6.44 -18.00
N PRO A 61 4.43 -5.35 -18.77
CA PRO A 61 4.17 -3.99 -18.28
C PRO A 61 2.66 -3.72 -18.09
N LEU A 62 2.04 -4.42 -17.13
CA LEU A 62 0.60 -4.38 -16.89
C LEU A 62 0.19 -3.29 -15.89
N THR A 63 1.07 -2.99 -14.93
CA THR A 63 0.77 -2.08 -13.81
C THR A 63 1.83 -0.99 -13.69
N THR A 64 1.41 0.21 -13.32
CA THR A 64 2.26 1.40 -13.20
C THR A 64 3.06 1.41 -11.89
N LEU A 65 4.31 1.89 -11.99
CA LEU A 65 5.14 2.24 -10.85
C LEU A 65 4.96 3.73 -10.52
N ILE A 66 4.88 4.09 -9.25
CA ILE A 66 4.91 5.49 -8.81
C ILE A 66 6.29 6.07 -9.16
N GLY A 67 6.32 7.20 -9.86
CA GLY A 67 7.56 7.77 -10.40
C GLY A 67 7.87 7.38 -11.86
N GLY A 68 7.11 6.44 -12.45
CA GLY A 68 7.16 6.14 -13.88
C GLY A 68 7.58 4.71 -14.20
N GLY A 69 7.24 4.24 -15.40
CA GLY A 69 7.46 2.86 -15.83
C GLY A 69 6.31 1.91 -15.47
N LYS A 70 6.42 0.66 -15.94
CA LYS A 70 5.43 -0.40 -15.73
C LYS A 70 6.09 -1.77 -15.61
N THR A 71 5.48 -2.66 -14.83
CA THR A 71 5.92 -4.06 -14.66
C THR A 71 4.73 -4.98 -14.31
N ALA A 72 5.01 -6.22 -13.93
CA ALA A 72 4.01 -7.20 -13.48
C ALA A 72 3.33 -6.74 -12.17
N PRO A 73 2.05 -7.10 -11.93
CA PRO A 73 1.27 -6.56 -10.81
C PRO A 73 1.87 -6.79 -9.41
N ASP A 74 2.45 -7.97 -9.18
CA ASP A 74 3.12 -8.35 -7.92
C ASP A 74 4.35 -7.48 -7.64
N ARG A 75 5.16 -7.24 -8.67
CA ARG A 75 6.36 -6.39 -8.60
C ARG A 75 6.01 -4.91 -8.43
N ALA A 76 4.96 -4.46 -9.12
CA ALA A 76 4.46 -3.10 -8.96
C ALA A 76 3.91 -2.85 -7.56
N ALA A 77 3.18 -3.82 -6.99
CA ALA A 77 2.74 -3.76 -5.59
C ALA A 77 3.94 -3.68 -4.64
N PHE A 78 4.95 -4.54 -4.82
CA PHE A 78 6.15 -4.53 -3.98
C PHE A 78 6.90 -3.20 -4.04
N TYR A 79 7.15 -2.67 -5.23
CA TYR A 79 7.82 -1.38 -5.43
C TYR A 79 7.05 -0.20 -4.84
N ASN A 80 5.76 -0.09 -5.15
CA ASN A 80 4.93 1.01 -4.65
C ASN A 80 4.79 0.94 -3.12
N SER A 81 4.69 -0.25 -2.53
CA SER A 81 4.70 -0.40 -1.07
C SER A 81 6.05 -0.06 -0.44
N ALA A 82 7.16 -0.37 -1.10
CA ALA A 82 8.49 0.01 -0.62
C ALA A 82 8.65 1.53 -0.57
N LEU A 83 8.18 2.24 -1.60
CA LEU A 83 8.14 3.71 -1.62
C LEU A 83 7.38 4.28 -0.42
N ILE A 84 6.16 3.78 -0.16
CA ILE A 84 5.31 4.27 0.94
C ILE A 84 6.01 4.13 2.29
N ARG A 85 6.75 3.03 2.51
CA ARG A 85 7.32 2.68 3.81
C ARG A 85 8.77 3.10 4.02
N TYR A 86 9.48 3.52 2.97
CA TYR A 86 10.91 3.74 3.04
C TYR A 86 11.31 4.87 4.01
N LEU A 87 10.56 5.98 4.02
CA LEU A 87 10.87 7.15 4.85
C LEU A 87 10.37 7.03 6.29
N ASP A 88 9.57 6.00 6.61
CA ASP A 88 8.92 5.82 7.91
C ASP A 88 8.02 7.03 8.30
N TYR A 89 7.42 7.67 7.31
CA TYR A 89 6.44 8.77 7.47
C TYR A 89 4.99 8.32 7.28
N ASN A 90 4.77 7.04 6.97
CA ASN A 90 3.44 6.50 6.76
C ASN A 90 2.60 6.56 8.04
N ASP A 91 1.28 6.56 7.84
CA ASP A 91 0.31 6.42 8.91
C ASP A 91 0.62 5.29 9.90
N SER A 92 0.26 5.54 11.16
CA SER A 92 0.38 4.59 12.26
C SER A 92 -0.99 4.33 12.86
N TYR A 93 -1.29 3.06 13.11
CA TYR A 93 -2.45 2.63 13.87
C TYR A 93 -1.99 2.13 15.23
N ILE A 94 -2.48 2.78 16.29
CA ILE A 94 -2.20 2.40 17.67
C ILE A 94 -3.50 1.84 18.23
N ALA A 95 -3.48 0.58 18.69
CA ALA A 95 -4.68 -0.02 19.25
C ALA A 95 -5.04 0.62 20.60
N LYS A 96 -6.31 0.49 21.00
CA LYS A 96 -6.75 0.97 22.31
C LYS A 96 -5.88 0.32 23.41
N LYS A 97 -5.26 1.17 24.23
CA LYS A 97 -4.32 0.84 25.35
C LYS A 97 -2.87 0.53 24.95
N GLU A 98 -2.44 0.85 23.73
CA GLU A 98 -1.03 0.68 23.33
C GLU A 98 -0.16 1.93 23.59
N THR A 99 -0.74 3.01 24.08
CA THR A 99 0.00 4.18 24.59
C THR A 99 -0.37 4.44 26.04
N CYS A 100 0.66 4.61 26.87
CA CYS A 100 0.62 4.85 28.31
C CYS A 100 -0.04 6.19 28.67
#